data_AF-A0A2H9P3I3-F1
#
_entry.id   AF-A0A2H9P3I3-F1
#
_cell.length_a   1.000
_cell.length_b   1.000
_cell.length_c   1.000
_cell.angle_alpha   90.00
_cell.angle_beta   90.00
_cell.angle_gamma   90.00
#
_symmetry.space_group_name_H-M   'P 1'
#
loop_
_entity.id
_entity.type
_entity.pdbx_description
1 polymer ?
#
loop_
_entity_poly.entity_id
_entity_poly.type
_entity_poly.pdbx_seq_one_letter_code
_entity_poly.pdbx_strand_id
1 'polypeptide(L)'
;MNKLEYYTPDDIPTEIQAYEAKVEQLGVGKSGKVGILDLELQINGTGKTVVTKQFSQVPLQIQRALYLENSLPGMAYLYVISTSGGILQGDRYRTDILLKNNATAHITTQGATRIYSMNTNYASQILNITVNENCYLEYIPDQIIPYKNSRYYQKVNLEVDDDSTLIYSEILTPGRVA
;
A
#
# COMPACT_ATOMS: atom_id res chain seq x y z
N MET A 1 1.56 -23.01 -1.57
CA MET A 1 1.49 -21.93 -0.56
C MET A 1 0.03 -21.63 -0.30
N ASN A 2 -0.43 -21.77 0.95
CA ASN A 2 -1.82 -21.49 1.30
C ASN A 2 -2.05 -19.98 1.09
N LYS A 3 -2.86 -19.62 0.09
CA LYS A 3 -2.81 -18.29 -0.55
C LYS A 3 -3.20 -17.13 0.36
N LEU A 4 -3.97 -17.33 1.43
CA LEU A 4 -4.59 -16.23 2.18
C LEU A 4 -3.70 -15.63 3.28
N GLU A 5 -2.90 -16.48 3.94
CA GLU A 5 -1.99 -16.08 5.04
C GLU A 5 -0.97 -15.04 4.57
N TYR A 6 -0.50 -15.15 3.32
CA TYR A 6 0.48 -14.21 2.77
C TYR A 6 -0.04 -12.75 2.65
N TYR A 7 -1.37 -12.55 2.57
CA TYR A 7 -2.01 -11.23 2.46
C TYR A 7 -2.80 -10.82 3.71
N THR A 8 -2.77 -11.65 4.75
CA THR A 8 -3.54 -11.44 5.98
C THR A 8 -2.56 -11.25 7.12
N PRO A 9 -2.66 -10.16 7.90
CA PRO A 9 -1.80 -9.99 9.06
C PRO A 9 -1.93 -11.16 10.04
N ASP A 10 -0.83 -11.52 10.67
CA ASP A 10 -0.71 -12.64 11.62
C ASP A 10 -1.12 -12.26 13.05
N ASP A 11 -1.36 -10.98 13.31
CA ASP A 11 -1.58 -10.35 14.62
C ASP A 11 -2.87 -9.53 14.68
N ILE A 12 -3.89 -9.94 13.92
CA ILE A 12 -5.19 -9.25 13.88
C ILE A 12 -5.81 -9.24 15.29
N PRO A 13 -6.19 -8.08 15.85
CA PRO A 13 -6.81 -8.01 17.18
C PRO A 13 -8.13 -8.77 17.26
N THR A 14 -8.44 -9.29 18.45
CA THR A 14 -9.66 -10.07 18.70
C THR A 14 -10.95 -9.34 18.32
N GLU A 15 -10.96 -8.02 18.48
CA GLU A 15 -12.06 -7.12 18.16
C GLU A 15 -12.36 -7.09 16.65
N ILE A 16 -11.32 -7.26 15.82
CA ILE A 16 -11.46 -7.35 14.37
C ILE A 16 -11.78 -8.79 13.95
N GLN A 17 -11.11 -9.77 14.56
CA GLN A 17 -11.37 -11.20 14.31
C GLN A 17 -12.82 -11.59 14.62
N ALA A 18 -13.48 -10.93 15.59
CA ALA A 18 -14.89 -11.15 15.90
C ALA A 18 -15.84 -10.91 14.72
N TYR A 19 -15.41 -10.16 13.69
CA TYR A 19 -16.18 -9.95 12.47
C TYR A 19 -15.87 -10.94 11.36
N GLU A 20 -14.87 -11.80 11.53
CA GLU A 20 -14.45 -12.77 10.52
C GLU A 20 -15.61 -13.72 10.20
N ALA A 21 -16.09 -13.63 8.97
CA ALA A 21 -17.20 -14.41 8.49
C ALA A 21 -17.07 -14.64 6.99
N LYS A 22 -17.59 -15.77 6.51
CA LYS A 22 -17.63 -16.06 5.07
C LYS A 22 -18.44 -14.97 4.37
N VAL A 23 -17.86 -14.36 3.34
CA VAL A 23 -18.57 -13.39 2.50
C VAL A 23 -19.41 -14.17 1.48
N GLU A 24 -20.74 -14.17 1.65
CA GLU A 24 -21.66 -14.94 0.78
C GLU A 24 -21.70 -14.41 -0.65
N GLN A 25 -21.35 -13.15 -0.86
CA GLN A 25 -21.41 -12.51 -2.17
C GLN A 25 -20.10 -12.70 -2.93
N LEU A 26 -20.13 -13.44 -4.03
CA LEU A 26 -19.30 -13.20 -5.21
C LEU A 26 -19.97 -13.90 -6.42
N GLY A 27 -20.51 -13.11 -7.35
CA GLY A 27 -21.11 -13.51 -8.64
C GLY A 27 -20.21 -13.19 -9.85
N VAL A 28 -20.71 -13.36 -11.07
CA VAL A 28 -19.94 -13.62 -12.32
C VAL A 28 -18.83 -12.59 -12.63
N GLY A 29 -17.59 -13.09 -12.89
CA GLY A 29 -16.40 -12.33 -13.35
C GLY A 29 -15.14 -12.35 -12.46
N LYS A 30 -15.08 -13.20 -11.42
CA LYS A 30 -14.17 -13.03 -10.25
C LYS A 30 -12.65 -12.96 -10.52
N SER A 31 -12.06 -11.80 -10.20
CA SER A 31 -10.90 -11.64 -9.28
C SER A 31 -11.05 -10.28 -8.58
N GLY A 32 -10.34 -10.03 -7.47
CA GLY A 32 -10.30 -8.67 -6.85
C GLY A 32 -10.69 -8.56 -5.37
N LYS A 33 -10.41 -9.59 -4.56
CA LYS A 33 -10.34 -9.42 -3.09
C LYS A 33 -8.93 -9.29 -2.58
N VAL A 34 -7.96 -9.72 -3.36
CA VAL A 34 -6.55 -9.64 -3.02
C VAL A 34 -5.89 -8.63 -3.94
N GLY A 35 -5.35 -7.57 -3.36
CA GLY A 35 -4.55 -6.57 -4.06
C GLY A 35 -3.08 -6.75 -3.68
N ILE A 36 -2.19 -6.76 -4.67
CA ILE A 36 -0.76 -6.94 -4.42
C ILE A 36 -0.01 -5.86 -5.18
N LEU A 37 0.94 -5.23 -4.51
CA LEU A 37 1.95 -4.39 -5.12
C LEU A 37 3.30 -4.77 -4.53
N ASP A 38 4.24 -5.19 -5.37
CA ASP A 38 5.62 -5.48 -4.97
C ASP A 38 6.55 -4.65 -5.86
N LEU A 39 7.35 -3.80 -5.22
CA LEU A 39 8.21 -2.82 -5.87
C LEU A 39 9.63 -2.92 -5.34
N GLU A 40 10.57 -3.02 -6.27
CA GLU A 40 11.99 -2.81 -5.98
C GLU A 40 12.46 -1.58 -6.75
N LEU A 41 13.11 -0.64 -6.06
CA LEU A 41 13.69 0.57 -6.62
C LEU A 41 15.19 0.63 -6.37
N GLN A 42 15.94 1.01 -7.39
CA GLN A 42 17.39 1.17 -7.33
C GLN A 42 17.85 2.35 -8.18
N ILE A 43 18.99 2.94 -7.84
CA ILE A 43 19.66 3.90 -8.73
C ILE A 43 20.18 3.18 -9.98
N ASN A 44 20.02 3.80 -11.16
CA ASN A 44 20.58 3.31 -12.42
C ASN A 44 21.93 4.00 -12.73
N GLY A 45 22.56 3.60 -13.85
CA GLY A 45 23.84 4.18 -14.28
C GLY A 45 23.81 5.67 -14.67
N THR A 46 22.62 6.29 -14.76
CA THR A 46 22.48 7.73 -14.99
C THR A 46 22.20 8.52 -13.71
N GLY A 47 22.25 7.88 -12.54
CA GLY A 47 22.01 8.50 -11.24
C GLY A 47 20.52 8.68 -10.91
N LYS A 48 19.62 8.01 -11.63
CA LYS A 48 18.17 8.07 -11.39
C LYS A 48 17.67 6.82 -10.72
N THR A 49 16.84 6.97 -9.69
CA THR A 49 16.08 5.85 -9.11
C THR A 49 15.07 5.34 -10.13
N VAL A 50 15.10 4.04 -10.40
CA VAL A 50 14.17 3.36 -11.33
C VAL A 50 13.54 2.16 -10.65
N VAL A 51 12.36 1.75 -11.12
CA VAL A 51 11.74 0.49 -10.72
C VAL A 51 12.48 -0.66 -11.41
N THR A 52 13.16 -1.50 -10.64
CA THR A 52 13.93 -2.66 -11.14
C THR A 52 13.13 -3.95 -11.09
N LYS A 53 12.17 -4.06 -10.18
CA LYS A 53 11.18 -5.13 -10.13
C LYS A 53 9.81 -4.58 -9.82
N GLN A 54 8.81 -5.15 -10.47
CA GLN A 54 7.42 -4.80 -10.27
C GLN A 54 6.56 -6.05 -10.42
N PHE A 55 5.75 -6.32 -9.41
CA PHE A 55 4.59 -7.20 -9.53
C PHE A 55 3.35 -6.46 -9.02
N SER A 56 2.24 -6.65 -9.72
CA SER A 56 0.97 -5.98 -9.39
C SER A 56 -0.18 -6.92 -9.66
N GLN A 57 -1.11 -6.98 -8.71
CA GLN A 57 -2.38 -7.65 -8.82
C GLN A 57 -3.49 -6.65 -8.48
N VAL A 58 -4.44 -6.54 -9.42
CA VAL A 58 -5.64 -5.69 -9.28
C VAL A 58 -6.33 -5.98 -7.93
N PRO A 59 -6.68 -4.93 -7.16
CA PRO A 59 -6.84 -3.55 -7.61
C PRO A 59 -5.63 -2.61 -7.48
N LEU A 60 -4.50 -3.07 -6.94
CA LEU A 60 -3.32 -2.22 -6.76
C LEU A 60 -2.47 -2.14 -8.03
N GLN A 61 -2.12 -0.93 -8.44
CA GLN A 61 -1.23 -0.63 -9.55
C GLN A 61 -0.27 0.52 -9.19
N ILE A 62 0.78 0.69 -9.98
CA ILE A 62 1.76 1.78 -9.85
C ILE A 62 1.91 2.49 -11.20
N GLN A 63 2.02 3.81 -11.18
CA GLN A 63 2.38 4.57 -12.39
C GLN A 63 3.88 4.47 -12.70
N ARG A 64 4.26 4.83 -13.93
CA ARG A 64 5.67 5.00 -14.29
C ARG A 64 6.30 6.08 -13.42
N ALA A 65 7.54 5.84 -12.99
CA ALA A 65 8.33 6.84 -12.26
C ALA A 65 8.42 8.17 -13.05
N LEU A 66 8.17 9.26 -12.32
CA LEU A 66 8.35 10.65 -12.76
C LEU A 66 9.55 11.24 -12.02
N TYR A 67 10.13 12.31 -12.57
CA TYR A 67 11.26 13.02 -11.95
C TYR A 67 10.90 14.50 -11.96
N LEU A 68 10.28 14.93 -10.85
CA LEU A 68 9.62 16.22 -10.76
C LEU A 68 10.48 17.28 -10.07
N GLU A 69 11.36 16.85 -9.17
CA GLU A 69 12.18 17.75 -8.36
C GLU A 69 13.46 18.16 -9.08
N ASN A 70 13.61 19.46 -9.32
CA ASN A 70 14.82 20.03 -9.91
C ASN A 70 16.00 20.00 -8.94
N SER A 71 15.74 20.09 -7.63
CA SER A 71 16.75 20.02 -6.57
C SER A 71 17.27 18.59 -6.37
N LEU A 72 16.47 17.58 -6.71
CA LEU A 72 16.79 16.14 -6.60
C LEU A 72 16.41 15.41 -7.91
N PRO A 73 17.11 15.67 -9.03
CA PRO A 73 16.72 15.17 -10.36
C PRO A 73 16.80 13.63 -10.51
N GLY A 74 17.46 12.95 -9.57
CA GLY A 74 17.54 11.50 -9.47
C GLY A 74 16.35 10.85 -8.75
N MET A 75 15.53 11.63 -8.04
CA MET A 75 14.47 11.12 -7.18
C MET A 75 13.25 10.67 -7.99
N ALA A 76 12.82 9.43 -7.78
CA ALA A 76 11.64 8.88 -8.45
C ALA A 76 10.35 9.24 -7.71
N TYR A 77 9.38 9.82 -8.42
CA TYR A 77 8.03 10.06 -7.94
C TYR A 77 7.09 8.98 -8.49
N LEU A 78 6.42 8.25 -7.61
CA LEU A 78 5.48 7.20 -7.98
C LEU A 78 4.12 7.38 -7.30
N TYR A 79 3.08 7.03 -8.05
CA TYR A 79 1.68 7.09 -7.60
C TYR A 79 1.11 5.67 -7.55
N VAL A 80 0.79 5.21 -6.35
CA VAL A 80 0.00 3.99 -6.14
C VAL A 80 -1.46 4.29 -6.50
N ILE A 81 -2.03 3.42 -7.33
CA ILE A 81 -3.40 3.53 -7.81
C ILE A 81 -4.20 2.33 -7.34
N SER A 82 -5.41 2.59 -6.84
CA SER A 82 -6.43 1.57 -6.63
C SER A 82 -7.51 1.68 -7.70
N THR A 83 -7.67 0.64 -8.53
CA THR A 83 -8.71 0.61 -9.58
C THR A 83 -10.11 0.30 -9.06
N SER A 84 -10.25 -0.12 -7.80
CA SER A 84 -11.55 -0.40 -7.16
C SER A 84 -12.24 0.86 -6.62
N GLY A 85 -11.56 2.01 -6.57
CA GLY A 85 -12.11 3.25 -6.02
C GLY A 85 -12.27 3.25 -4.49
N GLY A 86 -11.64 2.29 -3.81
CA GLY A 86 -11.60 2.12 -2.36
C GLY A 86 -11.56 0.66 -1.92
N ILE A 87 -11.49 0.45 -0.61
CA ILE A 87 -11.39 -0.86 0.03
C ILE A 87 -12.79 -1.35 0.38
N LEU A 88 -13.12 -2.54 -0.10
CA LEU A 88 -14.41 -3.19 0.10
C LEU A 88 -14.33 -4.29 1.14
N GLN A 89 -15.51 -4.74 1.57
CA GLN A 89 -15.68 -5.86 2.49
C GLN A 89 -14.90 -7.11 2.08
N GLY A 90 -14.06 -7.64 2.96
CA GLY A 90 -13.29 -8.87 2.71
C GLY A 90 -12.05 -8.67 1.85
N ASP A 91 -11.69 -7.43 1.50
CA ASP A 91 -10.46 -7.16 0.77
C ASP A 91 -9.22 -7.40 1.66
N ARG A 92 -8.14 -7.89 1.05
CA ARG A 92 -6.84 -8.25 1.66
C ARG A 92 -5.73 -7.69 0.77
N TYR A 93 -5.16 -6.56 1.15
CA TYR A 93 -4.15 -5.89 0.35
C TYR A 93 -2.76 -6.08 0.94
N ARG A 94 -1.76 -6.17 0.08
CA ARG A 94 -0.35 -6.22 0.46
C ARG A 94 0.47 -5.34 -0.47
N THR A 95 1.25 -4.45 0.13
CA THR A 95 2.21 -3.61 -0.56
C THR A 95 3.59 -3.88 0.03
N ASP A 96 4.52 -4.34 -0.78
CA ASP A 96 5.93 -4.52 -0.45
C ASP A 96 6.74 -3.49 -1.26
N ILE A 97 7.55 -2.68 -0.57
CA ILE A 97 8.40 -1.65 -1.17
C ILE A 97 9.83 -1.87 -0.66
N LEU A 98 10.77 -2.04 -1.58
CA LEU A 98 12.18 -2.23 -1.29
C LEU A 98 13.01 -1.17 -2.02
N LEU A 99 13.71 -0.31 -1.27
CA LEU A 99 14.71 0.61 -1.82
C LEU A 99 16.11 0.07 -1.55
N LYS A 100 16.96 0.04 -2.58
CA LYS A 100 18.36 -0.38 -2.45
C LYS A 100 19.28 0.50 -3.28
N ASN A 101 20.58 0.32 -3.08
CA ASN A 101 21.64 0.92 -3.89
C ASN A 101 21.52 2.46 -3.96
N ASN A 102 21.43 3.13 -2.80
CA ASN A 102 21.37 4.59 -2.70
C ASN A 102 20.14 5.22 -3.40
N ALA A 103 19.05 4.46 -3.54
CA ALA A 103 17.83 4.94 -4.18
C ALA A 103 17.17 6.06 -3.36
N THR A 104 16.66 7.05 -4.07
CA THR A 104 15.83 8.13 -3.52
C THR A 104 14.46 8.14 -4.20
N ALA A 105 13.37 8.11 -3.44
CA ALA A 105 12.01 8.07 -3.99
C ALA A 105 10.96 8.78 -3.13
N HIS A 106 9.93 9.28 -3.79
CA HIS A 106 8.66 9.74 -3.21
C HIS A 106 7.54 8.84 -3.74
N ILE A 107 6.80 8.22 -2.84
CA ILE A 107 5.68 7.35 -3.14
C ILE A 107 4.45 7.92 -2.44
N THR A 108 3.41 8.18 -3.23
CA THR A 108 2.12 8.66 -2.75
C THR A 108 0.99 7.88 -3.43
N THR A 109 -0.25 8.15 -3.07
CA THR A 109 -1.43 7.61 -3.74
C THR A 109 -2.00 8.63 -4.73
N GLN A 110 -2.77 8.17 -5.71
CA GLN A 110 -3.47 9.10 -6.62
C GLN A 110 -4.74 9.73 -5.99
N GLY A 111 -5.15 9.24 -4.83
CA GLY A 111 -6.29 9.79 -4.12
C GLY A 111 -6.59 9.04 -2.84
N ALA A 112 -7.55 9.60 -2.09
CA ALA A 112 -7.96 9.10 -0.80
C ALA A 112 -8.38 7.63 -0.81
N THR A 113 -7.93 6.90 0.20
CA THR A 113 -8.33 5.50 0.42
C THR A 113 -9.66 5.47 1.17
N ARG A 114 -10.75 5.26 0.43
CA ARG A 114 -12.09 5.11 1.00
C ARG A 114 -12.29 3.71 1.54
N ILE A 115 -12.68 3.57 2.79
CA ILE A 115 -13.06 2.28 3.37
C ILE A 115 -14.58 2.20 3.40
N TYR A 116 -15.17 1.37 2.55
CA TYR A 116 -16.63 1.27 2.46
C TYR A 116 -17.24 0.49 3.62
N SER A 117 -18.55 0.67 3.82
CA SER A 117 -19.35 -0.04 4.81
C SER A 117 -19.28 -1.56 4.62
N MET A 118 -19.31 -2.30 5.72
CA MET A 118 -19.21 -3.76 5.71
C MET A 118 -20.33 -4.38 6.55
N ASN A 119 -21.09 -5.28 5.92
CA ASN A 119 -22.14 -6.05 6.58
C ASN A 119 -21.54 -7.28 7.29
N THR A 120 -20.61 -8.00 6.64
CA THR A 120 -19.92 -9.19 7.16
C THR A 120 -18.42 -9.07 6.95
N ASN A 121 -17.57 -9.78 7.70
CA ASN A 121 -16.10 -9.65 7.55
C ASN A 121 -15.57 -8.21 7.81
N TYR A 122 -14.29 -8.04 7.56
CA TYR A 122 -13.50 -6.80 7.61
C TYR A 122 -12.61 -6.73 6.35
N ALA A 123 -11.93 -5.61 6.14
CA ALA A 123 -10.83 -5.53 5.18
C ALA A 123 -9.49 -5.35 5.90
N SER A 124 -8.41 -5.81 5.30
CA SER A 124 -7.08 -5.59 5.85
C SER A 124 -6.05 -5.22 4.81
N GLN A 125 -5.00 -4.54 5.27
CA GLN A 125 -3.84 -4.18 4.47
C GLN A 125 -2.54 -4.47 5.22
N ILE A 126 -1.55 -4.97 4.51
CA ILE A 126 -0.15 -5.04 4.94
C ILE A 126 0.64 -4.04 4.08
N LEU A 127 1.41 -3.18 4.74
CA LEU A 127 2.42 -2.35 4.10
C LEU A 127 3.79 -2.73 4.68
N ASN A 128 4.66 -3.26 3.84
CA ASN A 128 6.04 -3.57 4.18
C ASN A 128 6.94 -2.60 3.42
N ILE A 129 7.76 -1.86 4.15
CA ILE A 129 8.73 -0.94 3.58
C ILE A 129 10.09 -1.33 4.12
N THR A 130 11.01 -1.65 3.22
CA THR A 130 12.42 -1.88 3.51
C THR A 130 13.25 -0.81 2.82
N VAL A 131 13.97 -0.01 3.61
CA VAL A 131 14.87 1.05 3.15
C VAL A 131 16.29 0.64 3.53
N ASN A 132 17.07 0.18 2.55
CA ASN A 132 18.45 -0.25 2.77
C ASN A 132 19.40 0.95 2.96
N GLU A 133 20.63 0.64 3.36
CA GLU A 133 21.77 1.56 3.51
C GLU A 133 21.79 2.69 2.47
N ASN A 134 21.98 3.92 2.95
CA ASN A 134 22.10 5.15 2.15
C ASN A 134 20.90 5.47 1.23
N CYS A 135 19.73 4.86 1.46
CA CYS A 135 18.52 5.17 0.71
C CYS A 135 17.66 6.25 1.40
N TYR A 136 16.83 6.93 0.61
CA TYR A 136 15.87 7.93 1.08
C TYR A 136 14.48 7.64 0.52
N LEU A 137 13.49 7.44 1.38
CA LEU A 137 12.11 7.23 0.99
C LEU A 137 11.17 8.23 1.67
N GLU A 138 10.31 8.84 0.88
CA GLU A 138 9.08 9.47 1.35
C GLU A 138 7.89 8.59 0.97
N TYR A 139 7.14 8.09 1.96
CA TYR A 139 5.85 7.43 1.77
C TYR A 139 4.75 8.30 2.38
N ILE A 140 4.07 9.06 1.53
CA ILE A 140 3.12 10.10 1.94
C ILE A 140 1.81 9.91 1.16
N PRO A 141 0.97 8.93 1.54
CA PRO A 141 -0.31 8.68 0.90
C PRO A 141 -1.35 9.76 1.22
N ASP A 142 -2.41 9.81 0.42
CA ASP A 142 -3.61 10.59 0.72
C ASP A 142 -4.36 10.01 1.93
N GLN A 143 -5.31 10.80 2.43
CA GLN A 143 -6.13 10.44 3.57
C GLN A 143 -6.93 9.13 3.42
N ILE A 144 -7.04 8.41 4.52
CA ILE A 144 -7.95 7.28 4.72
C ILE A 144 -9.30 7.83 5.19
N ILE A 145 -10.38 7.43 4.51
CA ILE A 145 -11.74 7.90 4.77
C ILE A 145 -12.63 6.71 5.16
N PRO A 146 -12.85 6.45 6.46
CA PRO A 146 -13.75 5.39 6.90
C PRO A 146 -15.22 5.76 6.68
N TYR A 147 -16.00 4.91 6.03
CA TYR A 147 -17.45 5.10 5.93
C TYR A 147 -18.14 4.50 7.16
N LYS A 148 -19.39 4.91 7.38
CA LYS A 148 -20.21 4.33 8.47
C LYS A 148 -20.20 2.80 8.39
N ASN A 149 -19.95 2.14 9.52
CA ASN A 149 -19.86 0.67 9.62
C ASN A 149 -18.72 0.03 8.80
N SER A 150 -17.67 0.78 8.46
CA SER A 150 -16.44 0.18 7.92
C SER A 150 -15.67 -0.56 9.01
N ARG A 151 -15.00 -1.67 8.66
CA ARG A 151 -14.13 -2.44 9.55
C ARG A 151 -12.81 -2.67 8.85
N TYR A 152 -11.74 -2.05 9.34
CA TYR A 152 -10.45 -2.04 8.66
C TYR A 152 -9.31 -2.26 9.64
N TYR A 153 -8.35 -3.08 9.25
CA TYR A 153 -7.13 -3.30 10.01
C TYR A 153 -5.91 -3.19 9.09
N GLN A 154 -4.94 -2.37 9.49
CA GLN A 154 -3.72 -2.18 8.72
C GLN A 154 -2.50 -2.48 9.58
N LYS A 155 -1.60 -3.29 9.02
CA LYS A 155 -0.27 -3.56 9.57
C LYS A 155 0.78 -2.86 8.73
N VAL A 156 1.67 -2.13 9.38
CA VAL A 156 2.75 -1.39 8.75
C VAL A 156 4.06 -1.86 9.36
N ASN A 157 4.91 -2.46 8.55
CA ASN A 157 6.23 -2.93 8.95
C ASN A 157 7.27 -2.08 8.25
N LEU A 158 8.12 -1.42 9.03
CA LEU A 158 9.17 -0.53 8.55
C LEU A 158 10.52 -1.11 8.97
N GLU A 159 11.32 -1.51 7.99
CA GLU A 159 12.70 -1.93 8.17
C GLU A 159 13.59 -0.86 7.54
N VAL A 160 14.36 -0.14 8.37
CA VAL A 160 15.11 1.04 7.95
C VAL A 160 16.54 0.86 8.45
N ASP A 161 17.48 0.91 7.51
CA ASP A 161 18.91 0.85 7.80
C ASP A 161 19.37 2.10 8.55
N ASP A 162 20.36 1.96 9.43
CA ASP A 162 20.87 3.05 10.28
C ASP A 162 21.39 4.25 9.47
N ASP A 163 21.89 4.01 8.25
CA ASP A 163 22.41 5.05 7.34
C ASP A 163 21.37 5.51 6.31
N SER A 164 20.09 5.19 6.52
CA SER A 164 19.01 5.54 5.61
C SER A 164 18.00 6.50 6.24
N THR A 165 17.04 6.99 5.44
CA THR A 165 15.98 7.87 5.93
C THR A 165 14.64 7.49 5.34
N LEU A 166 13.65 7.34 6.22
CA LEU A 166 12.25 7.15 5.86
C LEU A 166 11.40 8.28 6.45
N ILE A 167 10.68 8.99 5.58
CA ILE A 167 9.56 9.85 5.95
C ILE A 167 8.28 9.05 5.68
N TYR A 168 7.52 8.78 6.73
CA TYR A 168 6.25 8.07 6.65
C TYR A 168 5.15 8.90 7.28
N SER A 169 3.98 8.93 6.65
CA SER A 169 2.81 9.63 7.18
C SER A 169 1.52 8.88 6.86
N GLU A 170 0.50 9.09 7.69
CA GLU A 170 -0.88 8.70 7.40
C GLU A 170 -1.83 9.75 7.93
N ILE A 171 -2.92 9.97 7.18
CA ILE A 171 -3.98 10.89 7.55
C ILE A 171 -5.27 10.08 7.65
N LEU A 172 -5.92 10.10 8.81
CA LEU A 172 -7.22 9.47 9.02
C LEU A 172 -8.29 10.55 9.22
N THR A 173 -9.36 10.52 8.42
CA THR A 173 -10.50 11.42 8.61
C THR A 173 -11.54 10.81 9.55
N PRO A 174 -12.43 11.63 10.18
CA PRO A 174 -13.57 11.10 10.95
C PRO A 174 -14.62 10.38 10.08
N GLY A 175 -14.43 10.38 8.77
CA GLY A 175 -15.31 9.79 7.77
C GLY A 175 -15.62 10.78 6.65
N ARG A 176 -16.79 10.63 6.02
CA ARG A 176 -17.23 11.54 4.97
C ARG A 176 -17.72 12.86 5.57
N VAL A 177 -17.00 13.94 5.29
CA VAL A 177 -17.37 15.31 5.71
C VAL A 177 -18.21 16.03 4.64
N ALA A 178 -18.42 15.39 3.47
CA ALA A 178 -19.27 15.86 2.36
C ALA A 178 -20.06 14.71 1.68
#